data_AF-A0A6P1YE50-F1
#
_entry.id   AF-A0A6P1YE50-F1
#
_cell.length_a   1.000
_cell.length_b   1.000
_cell.length_c   1.000
_cell.angle_alpha   90.00
_cell.angle_beta   90.00
_cell.angle_gamma   90.00
#
_symmetry.space_group_name_H-M   'P 1'
#
loop_
_entity.id
_entity.type
_entity.pdbx_description
1 polymer ?
#
loop_
_entity_poly.entity_id
_entity_poly.type
_entity_poly.pdbx_seq_one_letter_code
_entity_poly.pdbx_strand_id
1 'polypeptide(L)'
;MNYGKFNSLQDLKDSIEMGLDIECYIYGQRYYIGWGDNGRVIAKCPDGDGVYFNSLDEMLNFKIQDKKIKDIWKDIQIISM
;
A
#
# COMPACT_ATOMS: atom_id res chain seq x y z
N MET A 1 0.90 7.34 -18.98
CA MET A 1 1.94 6.67 -18.16
C MET A 1 1.54 5.21 -18.03
N ASN A 2 2.48 4.28 -18.19
CA ASN A 2 2.21 2.86 -17.96
C ASN A 2 2.58 2.58 -16.49
N TYR A 3 1.59 2.36 -15.63
CA TYR A 3 1.82 2.07 -14.22
C TYR A 3 2.07 0.58 -14.01
N GLY A 4 2.93 0.24 -13.05
CA GLY A 4 3.09 -1.14 -12.61
C GLY A 4 1.81 -1.67 -11.94
N LYS A 5 1.69 -2.98 -11.88
CA LYS A 5 0.59 -3.70 -11.23
C LYS A 5 1.16 -4.88 -10.46
N PHE A 6 0.57 -5.17 -9.31
CA PHE A 6 0.77 -6.45 -8.65
C PHE A 6 0.12 -7.55 -9.48
N ASN A 7 0.78 -8.71 -9.54
CA ASN A 7 0.27 -9.86 -10.28
C ASN A 7 -0.71 -10.71 -9.45
N SER A 8 -0.66 -10.56 -8.12
CA SER A 8 -1.55 -11.24 -7.18
C SER A 8 -1.64 -10.49 -5.85
N LEU A 9 -2.58 -10.88 -4.98
CA LEU A 9 -2.57 -10.44 -3.58
C LEU A 9 -1.28 -10.88 -2.86
N GLN A 10 -0.74 -12.04 -3.20
CA GLN A 10 0.50 -12.53 -2.58
C GLN A 10 1.70 -11.65 -2.95
N ASP A 11 1.75 -11.15 -4.19
CA ASP A 11 2.79 -10.23 -4.67
C ASP A 11 2.83 -8.93 -3.84
N LEU A 12 1.65 -8.37 -3.53
CA LEU A 12 1.52 -7.22 -2.60
C LEU A 12 2.02 -7.57 -1.19
N LYS A 13 1.63 -8.74 -0.66
CA LYS A 13 2.05 -9.20 0.67
C LYS A 13 3.57 -9.36 0.75
N ASP A 14 4.15 -10.05 -0.22
CA ASP A 14 5.58 -10.30 -0.29
C ASP A 14 6.35 -8.99 -0.40
N SER A 15 5.89 -8.06 -1.24
CA SER A 15 6.51 -6.74 -1.38
C SER A 15 6.53 -5.96 -0.06
N ILE A 16 5.43 -6.01 0.70
CA ILE A 16 5.36 -5.38 2.03
C ILE A 16 6.29 -6.11 3.01
N GLU A 17 6.25 -7.44 3.10
CA GLU A 17 7.10 -8.20 4.03
C GLU A 17 8.60 -8.10 3.71
N MET A 18 8.95 -7.92 2.44
CA MET A 18 10.32 -7.64 1.99
C MET A 18 10.80 -6.23 2.33
N GLY A 19 9.91 -5.36 2.80
CA GLY A 19 10.26 -3.99 3.16
C GLY A 19 10.43 -3.05 1.98
N LEU A 20 9.76 -3.31 0.84
CA LEU A 20 9.84 -2.45 -0.33
C LEU A 20 9.08 -1.13 -0.12
N ASP A 21 9.63 -0.05 -0.68
CA ASP A 21 9.04 1.28 -0.70
C ASP A 21 8.10 1.42 -1.90
N ILE A 22 6.81 1.15 -1.69
CA ILE A 22 5.82 1.14 -2.76
C ILE A 22 5.16 2.52 -2.84
N GLU A 23 5.47 3.27 -3.90
CA GLU A 23 4.71 4.46 -4.27
C GLU A 23 3.62 4.10 -5.27
N CYS A 24 2.38 4.48 -4.99
CA CYS A 24 1.25 4.09 -5.84
C CYS A 24 0.11 5.10 -5.87
N TYR A 25 -0.76 4.96 -6.87
CA TYR A 25 -2.09 5.56 -6.87
C TYR A 25 -3.14 4.53 -6.49
N ILE A 26 -4.04 4.92 -5.58
CA ILE A 26 -5.25 4.17 -5.23
C ILE A 26 -6.43 5.13 -5.41
N TYR A 27 -7.27 4.84 -6.40
CA TYR A 27 -8.42 5.67 -6.77
C TYR A 27 -8.07 7.15 -6.99
N GLY A 28 -6.97 7.41 -7.68
CA GLY A 28 -6.50 8.75 -8.04
C GLY A 28 -5.74 9.50 -6.93
N GLN A 29 -5.70 8.97 -5.71
CA GLN A 29 -4.90 9.51 -4.61
C GLN A 29 -3.56 8.80 -4.52
N ARG A 30 -2.47 9.57 -4.36
CA ARG A 30 -1.11 9.02 -4.18
C ARG A 30 -0.92 8.55 -2.74
N TYR A 31 -0.32 7.38 -2.59
CA TYR A 31 0.04 6.76 -1.32
C TYR A 31 1.48 6.24 -1.36
N TYR A 32 2.07 6.21 -0.18
CA TYR A 32 3.23 5.41 0.16
C TYR A 32 2.76 4.20 0.98
N ILE A 33 3.30 3.02 0.66
CA ILE A 33 3.07 1.76 1.36
C ILE A 33 4.45 1.14 1.61
N GLY A 34 4.80 0.88 2.86
CA GLY A 34 6.12 0.34 3.18
C GLY A 34 6.32 0.17 4.69
N TRP A 35 7.55 0.44 5.15
CA TRP A 35 7.92 0.39 6.56
C TRP A 35 8.48 1.72 7.03
N GLY A 36 8.08 2.12 8.24
CA GLY A 36 8.74 3.18 8.99
C GLY A 36 9.22 2.66 10.34
N ASP A 37 9.74 3.58 11.16
CA ASP A 37 10.32 3.26 12.48
C ASP A 37 9.35 2.52 13.42
N ASN A 38 8.04 2.74 13.24
CA ASN A 38 6.97 2.15 14.07
C ASN A 38 6.27 0.95 13.39
N GLY A 39 6.88 0.36 12.35
CA GLY A 39 6.35 -0.81 11.65
C GLY A 39 5.81 -0.49 10.26
N ARG A 40 4.93 -1.36 9.75
CA ARG A 40 4.31 -1.20 8.42
C ARG A 40 3.48 0.07 8.40
N VAL A 41 3.56 0.85 7.33
CA VAL A 41 2.90 2.16 7.24
C VAL A 41 2.21 2.35 5.90
N ILE A 42 1.08 3.06 5.94
CA ILE A 42 0.42 3.62 4.77
C ILE A 42 0.25 5.12 5.00
N ALA A 43 0.81 5.93 4.11
CA ALA A 43 0.72 7.39 4.18
C ALA A 43 0.10 7.95 2.89
N LYS A 44 -0.74 8.97 3.00
CA LYS A 44 -1.18 9.75 1.83
C LYS A 44 -0.07 10.72 1.45
N CYS A 45 0.29 10.80 0.17
CA CYS A 45 1.29 11.75 -0.30
C CYS A 45 0.63 13.01 -0.90
N PRO A 46 1.29 14.19 -0.85
CA PRO A 46 2.59 14.43 -0.19
C PRO A 46 2.50 14.69 1.33
N ASP A 47 1.36 15.16 1.85
CA ASP A 47 1.28 15.77 3.18
C ASP A 47 0.47 14.97 4.22
N GLY A 48 0.19 13.69 3.96
CA GLY A 48 -0.66 12.88 4.84
C GLY A 48 0.11 12.13 5.92
N ASP A 49 -0.46 12.12 7.12
CA ASP A 49 0.06 11.33 8.23
C ASP A 49 0.04 9.82 7.90
N GLY A 50 1.10 9.14 8.33
CA GLY A 50 1.21 7.69 8.21
C GLY A 50 0.32 6.97 9.22
N VAL A 51 -0.43 5.99 8.74
CA VAL A 51 -1.13 5.01 9.59
C VAL A 51 -0.21 3.80 9.74
N TYR A 52 0.15 3.47 10.98
CA TYR A 52 1.07 2.38 11.30
C TYR A 52 0.31 1.12 11.76
N PHE A 53 0.87 -0.04 11.43
CA PHE A 53 0.27 -1.34 11.68
C PHE A 53 1.29 -2.31 12.29
N ASN A 54 0.85 -3.08 13.28
CA ASN A 54 1.70 -4.07 13.96
C ASN A 54 1.79 -5.37 13.16
N SER A 55 0.78 -5.67 12.34
CA SER A 55 0.73 -6.86 11.50
C SER A 55 0.32 -6.55 10.07
N LEU A 56 0.73 -7.43 9.15
CA LEU A 56 0.29 -7.38 7.76
C LEU A 56 -1.23 -7.50 7.64
N ASP A 57 -1.85 -8.34 8.45
CA ASP A 57 -3.31 -8.55 8.41
C ASP A 57 -4.08 -7.29 8.83
N GLU A 58 -3.62 -6.54 9.82
CA GLU A 58 -4.21 -5.24 10.18
C GLU A 58 -4.17 -4.27 9.00
N MET A 59 -2.99 -4.13 8.39
CA MET A 59 -2.76 -3.27 7.22
C MET A 59 -3.62 -3.69 6.03
N LEU A 60 -3.70 -4.98 5.71
CA LEU A 60 -4.51 -5.51 4.62
C LEU A 60 -6.02 -5.33 4.84
N ASN A 61 -6.47 -5.24 6.10
CA ASN A 61 -7.85 -4.93 6.46
C ASN A 61 -8.12 -3.42 6.59
N PHE A 62 -7.10 -2.56 6.52
CA PHE A 62 -7.29 -1.11 6.47
C PHE A 62 -8.12 -0.72 5.26
N LYS A 63 -9.00 0.27 5.45
CA LYS A 63 -9.97 0.68 4.44
C LYS A 63 -9.56 1.97 3.76
N ILE A 64 -9.55 1.94 2.43
CA ILE A 64 -9.48 3.12 1.57
C ILE A 64 -10.81 3.20 0.81
N GLN A 65 -11.55 4.30 1.03
CA GLN A 65 -12.91 4.48 0.48
C GLN A 65 -13.82 3.26 0.77
N ASP A 66 -13.89 2.88 2.05
CA ASP A 66 -14.68 1.75 2.59
C ASP A 66 -14.30 0.34 2.12
N LYS A 67 -13.31 0.20 1.24
CA LYS A 67 -12.82 -1.10 0.75
C LYS A 67 -11.48 -1.46 1.39
N LYS A 68 -11.32 -2.72 1.77
CA LYS A 68 -10.07 -3.19 2.37
C LYS A 68 -8.98 -3.28 1.30
N ILE A 69 -7.73 -3.03 1.69
CA ILE A 69 -6.58 -3.12 0.77
C ILE A 69 -6.49 -4.48 0.07
N LYS A 70 -6.70 -5.56 0.82
CA LYS A 70 -6.71 -6.92 0.26
C LYS A 70 -7.81 -7.18 -0.78
N ASP A 71 -8.83 -6.35 -0.84
CA ASP A 71 -9.93 -6.47 -1.81
C ASP A 71 -9.67 -5.59 -3.05
N ILE A 72 -8.77 -4.62 -2.96
CA ILE A 72 -8.48 -3.60 -4.00
C ILE A 72 -7.05 -3.67 -4.54
N TRP A 73 -6.26 -4.69 -4.19
CA TRP A 73 -4.85 -4.82 -4.60
C TRP A 73 -4.64 -4.67 -6.13
N LYS A 74 -5.58 -5.15 -6.94
CA LYS A 74 -5.58 -5.05 -8.41
C LYS A 74 -5.81 -3.62 -8.93
N ASP A 75 -6.45 -2.78 -8.12
CA ASP A 75 -6.75 -1.39 -8.47
C ASP A 75 -5.52 -0.49 -8.22
N ILE A 76 -4.58 -0.93 -7.36
CA ILE A 76 -3.33 -0.20 -7.05
C ILE A 76 -2.52 0.01 -8.34
N GLN A 77 -2.12 1.24 -8.62
CA GLN A 77 -1.27 1.61 -9.76
C GLN A 77 0.11 1.99 -9.25
N ILE A 78 1.11 1.14 -9.47
CA ILE A 78 2.46 1.32 -8.92
C ILE A 78 3.22 2.36 -9.75
N ILE A 79 3.74 3.37 -9.07
CA ILE A 79 4.61 4.42 -9.63
C ILE A 79 6.07 3.94 -9.60
N SER A 80 6.50 3.47 -8.43
CA SER A 80 7.82 2.89 -8.18
C SER A 80 7.74 1.90 -7.02
N MET A 81 8.66 0.94 -7.01
CA MET A 81 8.84 -0.08 -5.98
C MET A 81 10.30 -0.54 -5.99
#